data_AF-A0A812HJL0-F1
#
_entry.id   AF-A0A812HJL0-F1
#
_cell.length_a   1.000
_cell.length_b   1.000
_cell.length_c   1.000
_cell.angle_alpha   90.00
_cell.angle_beta   90.00
_cell.angle_gamma   90.00
#
_symmetry.space_group_name_H-M   'P 1'
#
loop_
_entity.id
_entity.type
_entity.pdbx_description
1 polymer ?
#
loop_
_entity_poly.entity_id
_entity_poly.type
_entity_poly.pdbx_seq_one_letter_code
_entity_poly.pdbx_strand_id
1 'polypeptide(L)'
;MRLFDRKRRRSFAIPKEGPKTQRSSRQLAGFGLRRSRCFEARVWHLLQRAQPGTRKQLLQRCSETQRLDLERWVLTRKPLLPGCRVPQALGQARPRRGPASVVAAGAGAPYVCSHRSNGGPVRYDARVSCWPFLLFTKMTLHLPTALSQLEVLGAVQRRWQRDMCQKQDFASREVREISFKRFNDAVALEFEAREMDLTLDSAYRFQAFVPANFLLGRRLGTPHFVVSEEGLQKGYEAWQSLYCSIHSAYALEHDSFCGRRNRFTSIANTYSAEGLQEVWQKLRATYSAVFKKAGQSGKRVEAQLTWLQRCFSMRSQMQPGGRAQAGFVINFCTS
;
A
#
# COMPACT_ATOMS: atom_id res chain seq x y z
N MET A 1 -15.78 -69.45 12.53
CA MET A 1 -17.16 -69.46 13.04
C MET A 1 -17.72 -68.05 12.91
N ARG A 2 -18.88 -67.89 12.22
CA ARG A 2 -19.58 -66.64 11.79
C ARG A 2 -18.91 -65.89 10.62
N LEU A 3 -19.34 -66.01 9.35
CA LEU A 3 -20.62 -65.68 8.65
C LEU A 3 -20.92 -64.18 8.51
N PHE A 4 -21.48 -63.82 7.35
CA PHE A 4 -21.80 -62.52 6.71
C PHE A 4 -20.70 -62.02 5.77
N ASP A 5 -20.74 -62.23 4.46
CA ASP A 5 -21.81 -62.27 3.43
C ASP A 5 -22.47 -60.92 3.09
N ARG A 6 -22.52 -60.69 1.77
CA ARG A 6 -23.30 -59.75 0.95
C ARG A 6 -22.87 -58.29 0.70
N LYS A 7 -22.32 -58.15 -0.53
CA LYS A 7 -22.89 -57.46 -1.70
C LYS A 7 -23.33 -55.99 -1.54
N ARG A 8 -22.70 -55.12 -2.35
CA ARG A 8 -23.32 -54.51 -3.54
C ARG A 8 -22.28 -53.77 -4.39
N ARG A 9 -21.93 -54.37 -5.54
CA ARG A 9 -21.35 -53.65 -6.68
C ARG A 9 -22.47 -52.87 -7.36
N ARG A 10 -22.32 -51.56 -7.52
CA ARG A 10 -23.05 -50.76 -8.50
C ARG A 10 -22.03 -50.20 -9.49
N SER A 11 -22.07 -50.77 -10.69
CA SER A 11 -21.36 -50.28 -11.86
C SER A 11 -22.05 -49.00 -12.33
N PHE A 12 -21.33 -47.87 -12.33
CA PHE A 12 -21.77 -46.66 -13.02
C PHE A 12 -21.21 -46.69 -14.43
N ALA A 13 -22.12 -46.63 -15.41
CA ALA A 13 -21.84 -46.49 -16.82
C ALA A 13 -21.25 -45.11 -17.10
N ILE A 14 -20.15 -45.08 -17.87
CA ILE A 14 -19.51 -43.88 -18.39
C ILE A 14 -20.16 -43.58 -19.76
N PRO A 15 -20.80 -42.42 -19.97
CA PRO A 15 -21.17 -41.98 -21.31
C PRO A 15 -19.93 -41.49 -22.05
N LYS A 16 -19.63 -42.12 -23.19
CA LYS A 16 -18.66 -41.63 -24.18
C LYS A 16 -19.32 -40.51 -24.99
N GLU A 17 -18.99 -39.26 -24.72
CA GLU A 17 -19.25 -38.15 -25.65
C GLU A 17 -18.02 -37.90 -26.53
N GLY A 18 -18.26 -37.82 -27.83
CA GLY A 18 -17.25 -37.66 -28.88
C GLY A 18 -16.64 -36.25 -28.98
N PRO A 19 -15.63 -36.08 -29.86
CA PRO A 19 -14.81 -34.88 -29.92
C PRO A 19 -15.55 -33.75 -30.64
N LYS A 20 -15.96 -32.72 -29.90
CA LYS A 20 -16.40 -31.45 -30.49
C LYS A 20 -15.18 -30.55 -30.72
N THR A 21 -14.81 -30.44 -31.99
CA THR A 21 -13.89 -29.45 -32.54
C THR A 21 -14.46 -28.04 -32.34
N GLN A 22 -14.04 -27.37 -31.26
CA GLN A 22 -14.22 -25.93 -31.12
C GLN A 22 -12.88 -25.23 -31.34
N ARG A 23 -12.80 -24.49 -32.45
CA ARG A 23 -11.77 -23.49 -32.74
C ARG A 23 -11.71 -22.49 -31.60
N SER A 24 -10.70 -22.63 -30.74
CA SER A 24 -10.36 -21.64 -29.72
C SER A 24 -9.65 -20.46 -30.39
N SER A 25 -10.40 -19.37 -30.53
CA SER A 25 -9.88 -18.04 -30.81
C SER A 25 -8.88 -17.67 -29.71
N ARG A 26 -7.62 -17.46 -30.08
CA ARG A 26 -6.55 -16.92 -29.22
C ARG A 26 -6.99 -15.59 -28.60
N GLN A 27 -7.56 -15.62 -27.41
CA GLN A 27 -7.65 -14.47 -26.53
C GLN A 27 -6.34 -14.40 -25.73
N LEU A 28 -5.50 -13.44 -26.10
CA LEU A 28 -4.35 -12.98 -25.31
C LEU A 28 -4.88 -12.29 -24.05
N ALA A 29 -5.15 -13.07 -23.01
CA ALA A 29 -5.51 -12.55 -21.70
C ALA A 29 -4.24 -12.05 -20.96
N GLY A 30 -4.02 -10.75 -21.07
CA GLY A 30 -3.53 -9.84 -20.03
C GLY A 30 -2.58 -10.37 -18.95
N PHE A 31 -1.28 -10.36 -19.26
CA PHE A 31 -0.22 -10.41 -18.27
C PHE A 31 -0.19 -9.13 -17.39
N GLY A 32 -0.44 -9.28 -16.10
CA GLY A 32 0.35 -8.67 -15.01
C GLY A 32 0.45 -7.14 -14.90
N LEU A 33 -0.62 -6.48 -14.44
CA LEU A 33 -0.56 -5.10 -13.89
C LEU A 33 0.09 -5.07 -12.50
N ARG A 34 1.42 -5.24 -12.44
CA ARG A 34 2.28 -4.77 -11.33
C ARG A 34 3.78 -4.74 -11.61
N ARG A 35 4.21 -4.93 -12.87
CA ARG A 35 5.59 -4.65 -13.34
C ARG A 35 5.70 -3.45 -14.28
N SER A 36 4.61 -2.79 -14.65
CA SER A 36 4.65 -1.54 -15.40
C SER A 36 4.90 -0.36 -14.47
N ARG A 37 6.19 -0.02 -14.27
CA ARG A 37 6.53 1.41 -14.35
C ARG A 37 5.92 1.88 -15.68
N CYS A 38 4.91 2.75 -15.64
CA CYS A 38 4.08 3.15 -16.80
C CYS A 38 4.92 3.17 -18.07
N PHE A 39 4.53 2.39 -19.08
CA PHE A 39 5.25 2.31 -20.35
C PHE A 39 5.49 3.72 -20.91
N GLU A 40 4.49 4.58 -20.74
CA GLU A 40 4.44 6.01 -21.03
C GLU A 40 5.54 6.78 -20.29
N ALA A 41 5.82 6.46 -19.02
CA ALA A 41 6.88 7.09 -18.24
C ALA A 41 8.28 6.73 -18.75
N ARG A 42 8.48 5.47 -19.19
CA ARG A 42 9.76 5.02 -19.77
C ARG A 42 9.97 5.65 -21.14
N VAL A 43 8.94 5.65 -21.99
CA VAL A 43 8.94 6.31 -23.30
C VAL A 43 9.22 7.80 -23.14
N TRP A 44 8.56 8.47 -22.19
CA TRP A 44 8.81 9.88 -21.89
C TRP A 44 10.24 10.16 -21.46
N HIS A 45 10.83 9.35 -20.58
CA HIS A 45 12.23 9.51 -20.17
C HIS A 45 13.21 9.29 -21.33
N LEU A 46 12.92 8.36 -22.23
CA LEU A 46 13.72 8.16 -23.44
C LEU A 46 13.62 9.37 -24.38
N LEU A 47 12.41 9.90 -24.58
CA LEU A 47 12.19 11.09 -25.40
C LEU A 47 12.89 12.32 -24.84
N GLN A 48 12.90 12.51 -23.51
CA GLN A 48 13.60 13.63 -22.86
C GLN A 48 15.12 13.59 -23.06
N ARG A 49 15.71 12.40 -23.21
CA ARG A 49 17.17 12.22 -23.43
C ARG A 49 17.56 12.23 -24.91
N ALA A 50 16.62 12.02 -25.82
CA ALA A 50 16.86 12.06 -27.26
C ALA A 50 17.04 13.51 -27.76
N GLN A 51 17.80 13.68 -28.84
CA GLN A 51 17.92 14.99 -29.52
C GLN A 51 16.60 15.37 -30.21
N PRO A 52 16.31 16.68 -30.41
CA PRO A 52 15.03 17.14 -30.97
C PRO A 52 14.66 16.50 -32.31
N GLY A 53 15.61 16.29 -33.22
CA GLY A 53 15.38 15.61 -34.49
C GLY A 53 14.98 14.14 -34.32
N THR A 54 15.64 13.42 -33.42
CA THR A 54 15.36 12.01 -33.09
C THR A 54 14.02 11.84 -32.39
N ARG A 55 13.58 12.81 -31.57
CA ARG A 55 12.27 12.75 -30.89
C ARG A 55 11.11 12.68 -31.88
N LYS A 56 11.15 13.49 -32.94
CA LYS A 56 10.11 13.49 -33.99
C LYS A 56 10.06 12.14 -34.71
N GLN A 57 11.21 11.58 -35.08
CA GLN A 57 11.30 10.27 -35.73
C GLN A 57 10.78 9.14 -34.83
N LEU A 58 11.09 9.17 -33.53
CA LEU A 58 10.60 8.18 -32.56
C LEU A 58 9.07 8.27 -32.40
N LEU A 59 8.51 9.48 -32.30
CA LEU A 59 7.06 9.68 -32.20
C LEU A 59 6.32 9.29 -33.49
N GLN A 60 6.93 9.47 -34.66
CA GLN A 60 6.35 9.03 -35.94
C GLN A 60 6.23 7.50 -36.07
N ARG A 61 7.10 6.75 -35.36
CA ARG A 61 7.03 5.27 -35.31
C ARG A 61 5.96 4.75 -34.34
N CYS A 62 5.39 5.59 -33.49
CA CYS A 62 4.31 5.23 -32.59
C CYS A 62 2.95 5.29 -33.31
N SER A 63 2.06 4.35 -32.98
CA SER A 63 0.67 4.43 -33.44
C SER A 63 -0.01 5.70 -32.90
N GLU A 64 -1.06 6.15 -33.57
CA GLU A 64 -1.83 7.33 -33.16
C GLU A 64 -2.37 7.17 -31.72
N THR A 65 -2.88 5.99 -31.38
CA THR A 65 -3.35 5.67 -30.03
C THR A 65 -2.24 5.82 -28.98
N GLN A 66 -1.03 5.32 -29.26
CA GLN A 66 0.11 5.43 -28.34
C GLN A 66 0.57 6.88 -28.16
N ARG A 67 0.50 7.69 -29.21
CA ARG A 67 0.81 9.12 -29.15
C ARG A 67 -0.19 9.86 -28.27
N LEU A 68 -1.49 9.61 -28.45
CA LEU A 68 -2.55 10.23 -27.66
C LEU A 68 -2.48 9.81 -26.18
N ASP A 69 -2.17 8.55 -25.88
CA ASP A 69 -2.01 8.09 -24.50
C ASP A 69 -0.79 8.71 -23.82
N LEU A 70 0.33 8.82 -24.55
CA LEU A 70 1.51 9.54 -24.07
C LEU A 70 1.21 11.03 -23.85
N GLU A 71 0.48 11.66 -24.77
CA GLU A 71 0.08 13.07 -24.66
C GLU A 71 -0.82 13.30 -23.44
N ARG A 72 -1.86 12.49 -23.25
CA ARG A 72 -2.71 12.52 -22.04
C ARG A 72 -1.89 12.30 -20.77
N TRP A 73 -0.93 11.38 -20.80
CA TRP A 73 -0.03 11.14 -19.68
C TRP A 73 0.88 12.34 -19.40
N VAL A 74 1.39 13.02 -20.42
CA VAL A 74 2.20 14.24 -20.27
C VAL A 74 1.37 15.41 -19.77
N LEU A 75 0.16 15.61 -20.28
CA LEU A 75 -0.75 16.67 -19.86
C LEU A 75 -1.23 16.50 -18.41
N THR A 76 -1.40 15.25 -17.97
CA THR A 76 -1.70 14.95 -16.56
C THR A 76 -0.49 15.16 -15.64
N ARG A 77 0.72 15.29 -16.19
CA ARG A 77 1.91 15.74 -15.47
C ARG A 77 2.03 17.25 -15.56
N LYS A 78 1.62 17.95 -14.49
CA LYS A 78 1.88 19.39 -14.33
C LYS A 78 3.34 19.70 -14.71
N PRO A 79 3.61 20.58 -15.69
CA PRO A 79 4.95 21.11 -15.86
C PRO A 79 5.31 21.85 -14.57
N LEU A 80 6.48 21.53 -14.01
CA LEU A 80 7.10 22.44 -13.04
C LEU A 80 7.37 23.72 -13.82
N LEU A 81 6.61 24.77 -13.52
CA LEU A 81 6.68 26.04 -14.23
C LEU A 81 8.14 26.55 -14.29
N PRO A 82 8.63 26.98 -15.47
CA PRO A 82 9.93 27.61 -15.59
C PRO A 82 9.84 29.02 -14.99
N GLY A 83 10.14 29.12 -13.69
CA GLY A 83 10.00 30.38 -12.94
C GLY A 83 10.33 30.28 -11.46
N CYS A 84 10.29 29.09 -10.85
CA CYS A 84 10.86 28.85 -9.53
C CYS A 84 12.39 28.75 -9.60
N ARG A 85 13.07 29.86 -9.90
CA ARG A 85 14.50 30.03 -9.62
C ARG A 85 14.67 30.14 -8.11
N VAL A 86 15.45 29.23 -7.53
CA VAL A 86 16.02 29.41 -6.19
C VAL A 86 16.89 30.68 -6.23
N PRO A 87 16.82 31.60 -5.26
CA PRO A 87 17.61 32.82 -5.29
C PRO A 87 19.11 32.49 -5.31
N GLN A 88 19.76 32.77 -6.43
CA GLN A 88 21.21 32.85 -6.54
C GLN A 88 21.62 34.23 -6.02
N ALA A 89 21.89 34.32 -4.71
CA ALA A 89 22.60 35.46 -4.16
C ALA A 89 24.08 35.34 -4.52
N LEU A 90 24.55 36.25 -5.38
CA LEU A 90 25.94 36.49 -5.71
C LEU A 90 26.70 37.01 -4.48
N GLY A 91 27.93 36.54 -4.32
CA GLY A 91 28.99 37.28 -3.63
C GLY A 91 29.11 37.07 -2.12
N GLN A 92 29.69 35.95 -1.70
CA GLN A 92 30.86 35.90 -0.79
C GLN A 92 31.18 34.44 -0.47
N ALA A 93 32.38 34.02 -0.84
CA ALA A 93 32.90 32.69 -0.67
C ALA A 93 33.04 32.36 0.83
N ARG A 94 32.13 31.52 1.33
CA ARG A 94 32.38 30.64 2.48
C ARG A 94 32.22 29.20 1.99
N PRO A 95 33.05 28.25 2.42
CA PRO A 95 32.90 26.84 2.04
C PRO A 95 31.62 26.30 2.69
N ARG A 96 30.49 26.45 1.97
CA ARG A 96 29.21 25.86 2.37
C ARG A 96 29.33 24.36 2.21
N ARG A 97 29.33 23.66 3.36
CA ARG A 97 28.95 22.25 3.47
C ARG A 97 27.76 22.00 2.56
N GLY A 98 27.94 21.06 1.63
CA GLY A 98 26.99 20.78 0.57
C GLY A 98 25.57 20.53 1.11
N PRO A 99 24.55 20.83 0.29
CA PRO A 99 23.18 20.49 0.65
C PRO A 99 23.12 18.99 0.91
N ALA A 100 22.38 18.60 1.95
CA ALA A 100 22.04 17.21 2.19
C ALA A 100 21.52 16.63 0.88
N SER A 101 22.38 15.86 0.21
CA SER A 101 21.97 15.06 -0.92
C SER A 101 20.96 14.07 -0.32
N VAL A 102 19.69 14.34 -0.57
CA VAL A 102 18.75 13.27 -0.84
C VAL A 102 19.31 12.61 -2.09
N VAL A 103 20.31 11.76 -1.91
CA VAL A 103 20.77 10.83 -2.94
C VAL A 103 19.51 10.10 -3.32
N ALA A 104 19.06 10.34 -4.55
CA ALA A 104 17.92 9.66 -5.11
C ALA A 104 18.07 8.16 -4.81
N ALA A 105 17.12 7.61 -4.06
CA ALA A 105 16.97 6.19 -3.85
C ALA A 105 16.83 5.51 -5.23
N GLY A 106 17.96 5.12 -5.82
CA GLY A 106 18.03 4.81 -7.24
C GLY A 106 19.08 3.77 -7.65
N ALA A 107 19.91 3.30 -6.72
CA ALA A 107 20.83 2.17 -6.94
C ALA A 107 20.92 1.22 -5.72
N GLY A 108 20.06 1.41 -4.71
CA GLY A 108 19.97 0.53 -3.54
C GLY A 108 19.00 -0.62 -3.80
N ALA A 109 19.25 -1.78 -3.21
CA ALA A 109 18.39 -2.95 -3.33
C ALA A 109 16.91 -2.58 -3.12
N PRO A 110 15.99 -3.06 -3.98
CA PRO A 110 14.57 -2.82 -3.77
C PRO A 110 14.21 -3.27 -2.35
N TYR A 111 13.35 -2.52 -1.66
CA TYR A 111 12.90 -2.83 -0.29
C TYR A 111 13.88 -2.50 0.84
N VAL A 112 15.07 -1.96 0.58
CA VAL A 112 15.93 -1.34 1.61
C VAL A 112 15.80 0.17 1.55
N CYS A 113 15.52 0.81 2.69
CA CYS A 113 15.49 2.26 2.83
C CYS A 113 16.74 2.74 3.57
N SER A 114 17.35 3.83 3.08
CA SER A 114 18.45 4.52 3.75
C SER A 114 17.95 5.79 4.44
N HIS A 115 18.40 6.01 5.67
CA HIS A 115 18.02 7.14 6.51
C HIS A 115 19.29 7.84 6.98
N ARG A 116 19.33 9.16 6.85
CA ARG A 116 20.42 9.98 7.38
C ARG A 116 19.79 11.07 8.24
N SER A 117 20.00 11.01 9.56
CA SER A 117 19.69 12.14 10.44
C SER A 117 20.72 13.25 10.21
N ASN A 118 20.36 14.52 10.43
CA ASN A 118 21.20 15.69 10.17
C ASN A 118 22.64 15.50 10.67
N GLY A 119 23.58 15.24 9.75
CA GLY A 119 25.01 15.02 10.04
C GLY A 119 25.38 13.66 10.66
N GLY A 120 24.41 12.78 10.91
CA GLY A 120 24.64 11.45 11.47
C GLY A 120 25.03 10.39 10.43
N PRO A 121 25.43 9.18 10.88
CA PRO A 121 25.72 8.07 10.00
C PRO A 121 24.46 7.60 9.27
N VAL A 122 24.65 7.01 8.08
CA VAL A 122 23.55 6.40 7.33
C VAL A 122 23.09 5.15 8.06
N ARG A 123 21.78 5.02 8.24
CA ARG A 123 21.10 3.85 8.78
C ARG A 123 20.24 3.21 7.71
N TYR A 124 20.02 1.91 7.82
CA TYR A 124 19.30 1.11 6.85
C TYR A 124 18.19 0.32 7.54
N ASP A 125 17.03 0.19 6.92
CA ASP A 125 16.00 -0.79 7.29
C ASP A 125 15.47 -1.50 6.04
N ALA A 126 15.11 -2.77 6.20
CA ALA A 126 14.46 -3.56 5.16
C ALA A 126 12.95 -3.55 5.38
N ARG A 127 12.16 -3.58 4.30
CA ARG A 127 10.70 -3.48 4.35
C ARG A 127 10.02 -4.33 3.29
N VAL A 128 9.11 -5.21 3.69
CA VAL A 128 8.35 -6.02 2.75
C VAL A 128 6.86 -5.97 3.06
N SER A 129 6.04 -5.86 2.02
CA SER A 129 4.58 -5.78 2.16
C SER A 129 3.90 -7.11 1.88
N CYS A 130 3.13 -7.57 2.86
CA CYS A 130 2.20 -8.71 2.80
C CYS A 130 0.78 -8.15 2.96
N TRP A 131 0.32 -7.33 2.00
CA TRP A 131 -0.85 -6.46 2.18
C TRP A 131 -2.06 -7.18 2.78
N PRO A 132 -2.65 -6.69 3.89
CA PRO A 132 -2.56 -5.34 4.46
C PRO A 132 -1.37 -5.09 5.40
N PHE A 133 -0.50 -6.07 5.56
CA PHE A 133 0.61 -6.05 6.50
C PHE A 133 1.90 -5.51 5.87
N LEU A 134 2.70 -4.86 6.70
CA LEU A 134 4.05 -4.41 6.40
C LEU A 134 4.97 -4.94 7.49
N LEU A 135 5.94 -5.73 7.06
CA LEU A 135 7.06 -6.16 7.87
C LEU A 135 8.24 -5.26 7.58
N PHE A 136 8.98 -4.89 8.62
CA PHE A 136 10.18 -4.09 8.47
C PHE A 136 11.16 -4.35 9.60
N THR A 137 12.40 -3.94 9.42
CA THR A 137 13.45 -4.14 10.43
C THR A 137 13.70 -2.88 11.25
N LYS A 138 14.30 -3.04 12.43
CA LYS A 138 14.95 -1.94 13.15
C LYS A 138 16.08 -1.38 12.27
N MET A 139 16.32 -0.08 12.41
CA MET A 139 17.41 0.58 11.71
C MET A 139 18.77 0.03 12.15
N THR A 140 19.62 -0.33 11.20
CA THR A 140 21.01 -0.78 11.40
C THR A 140 22.00 0.13 10.68
N LEU A 141 23.23 0.23 11.17
CA LEU A 141 24.31 0.97 10.49
C LEU A 141 24.91 0.16 9.34
N HIS A 142 24.69 -1.16 9.32
CA HIS A 142 25.35 -2.08 8.39
C HIS A 142 24.39 -2.50 7.28
N LEU A 143 24.69 -2.09 6.04
CA LEU A 143 23.92 -2.49 4.86
C LEU A 143 23.87 -4.02 4.65
N PRO A 144 24.96 -4.80 4.83
CA PRO A 144 24.90 -6.26 4.70
C PRO A 144 23.89 -6.89 5.66
N THR A 145 23.78 -6.39 6.89
CA THR A 145 22.78 -6.83 7.87
C THR A 145 21.37 -6.54 7.38
N ALA A 146 21.10 -5.34 6.86
CA ALA A 146 19.78 -5.01 6.31
C ALA A 146 19.41 -5.88 5.10
N LEU A 147 20.38 -6.22 4.24
CA LEU A 147 20.18 -7.13 3.11
C LEU A 147 19.87 -8.56 3.56
N SER A 148 20.64 -9.10 4.51
CA SER A 148 20.35 -10.43 5.10
C SER A 148 18.96 -10.48 5.74
N GLN A 149 18.57 -9.43 6.47
CA GLN A 149 17.23 -9.35 7.03
C GLN A 149 16.14 -9.22 5.97
N LEU A 150 16.42 -8.53 4.84
CA LEU A 150 15.51 -8.45 3.71
C LEU A 150 15.24 -9.83 3.10
N GLU A 151 16.23 -10.73 3.06
CA GLU A 151 16.02 -12.08 2.57
C GLU A 151 15.00 -12.86 3.42
N VAL A 152 15.07 -12.71 4.74
CA VAL A 152 14.09 -13.27 5.69
C VAL A 152 12.69 -12.71 5.38
N LEU A 153 12.56 -11.38 5.33
CA LEU A 153 11.28 -10.73 5.05
C LEU A 153 10.71 -11.10 3.69
N GLY A 154 11.57 -11.25 2.68
CA GLY A 154 11.19 -11.66 1.34
C GLY A 154 10.70 -13.11 1.30
N ALA A 155 11.27 -14.00 2.11
CA ALA A 155 10.82 -15.38 2.23
C ALA A 155 9.41 -15.46 2.84
N VAL A 156 9.17 -14.72 3.92
CA VAL A 156 7.83 -14.57 4.53
C VAL A 156 6.81 -14.08 3.50
N GLN A 157 7.16 -13.04 2.74
CA GLN A 157 6.27 -12.51 1.70
C GLN A 157 5.96 -13.53 0.61
N ARG A 158 6.96 -14.25 0.10
CA ARG A 158 6.75 -15.28 -0.93
C ARG A 158 5.83 -16.39 -0.44
N ARG A 159 6.03 -16.86 0.81
CA ARG A 159 5.18 -17.87 1.44
C ARG A 159 3.74 -17.37 1.59
N TRP A 160 3.55 -16.19 2.15
CA TRP A 160 2.24 -15.57 2.29
C TRP A 160 1.55 -15.37 0.93
N GLN A 161 2.28 -14.92 -0.10
CA GLN A 161 1.72 -14.72 -1.46
C GLN A 161 1.35 -16.03 -2.16
N ARG A 162 2.10 -17.11 -1.95
CA ARG A 162 1.79 -18.43 -2.50
C ARG A 162 0.46 -18.94 -1.95
N ASP A 163 0.22 -18.72 -0.66
CA ASP A 163 -0.93 -19.27 0.05
C ASP A 163 -2.18 -18.37 -0.08
N MET A 164 -2.04 -17.15 -0.61
CA MET A 164 -3.12 -16.17 -0.79
C MET A 164 -3.51 -16.00 -2.26
N CYS A 165 -4.77 -16.31 -2.60
CA CYS A 165 -5.35 -15.92 -3.88
C CYS A 165 -5.38 -14.39 -4.01
N GLN A 166 -4.78 -13.84 -5.08
CA GLN A 166 -4.38 -12.43 -5.27
C GLN A 166 -5.47 -11.35 -5.16
N LYS A 167 -6.73 -11.68 -4.83
CA LYS A 167 -7.87 -10.75 -4.86
C LYS A 167 -8.87 -10.96 -3.71
N GLN A 168 -8.43 -11.25 -2.48
CA GLN A 168 -9.37 -11.28 -1.36
C GLN A 168 -9.81 -9.87 -0.97
N ASP A 169 -11.12 -9.70 -0.84
CA ASP A 169 -11.74 -8.56 -0.18
C ASP A 169 -11.72 -8.83 1.33
N PHE A 170 -11.11 -7.92 2.09
CA PHE A 170 -11.01 -8.03 3.55
C PHE A 170 -12.29 -7.55 4.25
N ALA A 171 -13.40 -7.39 3.51
CA ALA A 171 -14.71 -6.97 4.04
C ALA A 171 -15.26 -7.93 5.09
N SER A 172 -15.17 -9.25 4.89
CA SER A 172 -15.70 -10.21 5.88
C SER A 172 -14.70 -10.47 7.02
N ARG A 173 -15.24 -10.72 8.22
CA ARG A 173 -14.44 -11.06 9.40
C ARG A 173 -13.63 -12.34 9.19
N GLU A 174 -14.28 -13.37 8.66
CA GLU A 174 -13.67 -14.67 8.38
C GLU A 174 -12.48 -14.56 7.43
N VAL A 175 -12.60 -13.77 6.35
CA VAL A 175 -11.49 -13.55 5.41
C VAL A 175 -10.33 -12.85 6.10
N ARG A 176 -10.59 -11.88 6.99
CA ARG A 176 -9.55 -11.22 7.78
C ARG A 176 -8.84 -12.19 8.74
N GLU A 177 -9.57 -13.09 9.39
CA GLU A 177 -9.03 -14.09 10.31
C GLU A 177 -8.18 -15.13 9.56
N ILE A 178 -8.69 -15.68 8.47
CA ILE A 178 -7.94 -16.61 7.61
C ILE A 178 -6.66 -15.94 7.08
N SER A 179 -6.78 -14.71 6.58
CA SER A 179 -5.63 -13.97 6.03
C SER A 179 -4.55 -13.71 7.07
N PHE A 180 -4.95 -13.37 8.30
CA PHE A 180 -4.00 -13.15 9.38
C PHE A 180 -3.38 -14.46 9.86
N LYS A 181 -4.16 -15.54 9.99
CA LYS A 181 -3.63 -16.86 10.31
C LYS A 181 -2.55 -17.29 9.32
N ARG A 182 -2.81 -17.17 8.01
CA ARG A 182 -1.82 -17.47 6.96
C ARG A 182 -0.57 -16.59 7.05
N PHE A 183 -0.75 -15.32 7.40
CA PHE A 183 0.37 -14.41 7.63
C PHE A 183 1.20 -14.83 8.86
N ASN A 184 0.54 -15.16 9.97
CA ASN A 184 1.18 -15.63 11.19
C ASN A 184 1.94 -16.95 10.95
N ASP A 185 1.32 -17.92 10.29
CA ASP A 185 1.94 -19.19 9.92
C ASP A 185 3.19 -18.96 9.03
N ALA A 186 3.10 -18.01 8.09
CA ALA A 186 4.23 -17.69 7.22
C ALA A 186 5.40 -17.05 7.97
N VAL A 187 5.12 -16.24 8.99
CA VAL A 187 6.16 -15.69 9.88
C VAL A 187 6.76 -16.81 10.74
N ALA A 188 5.93 -17.60 11.41
CA ALA A 188 6.39 -18.67 12.30
C ALA A 188 7.31 -19.65 11.57
N LEU A 189 6.88 -20.18 10.42
CA LEU A 189 7.64 -21.16 9.64
C LEU A 189 8.99 -20.63 9.15
N GLU A 190 9.06 -19.36 8.71
CA GLU A 190 10.31 -18.79 8.20
C GLU A 190 11.29 -18.39 9.31
N PHE A 191 10.78 -18.04 10.50
CA PHE A 191 11.63 -17.73 11.65
C PHE A 191 12.14 -19.01 12.30
N GLU A 192 11.30 -20.05 12.41
CA GLU A 192 11.69 -21.38 12.86
C GLU A 192 12.75 -22.00 11.93
N ALA A 193 12.54 -21.96 10.61
CA ALA A 193 13.49 -22.50 9.63
C ALA A 193 14.87 -21.81 9.62
N ARG A 194 14.99 -20.65 10.29
CA ARG A 194 16.23 -19.88 10.42
C ARG A 194 16.73 -19.80 11.85
N GLU A 195 16.15 -20.61 12.75
CA GLU A 195 16.50 -20.68 14.18
C GLU A 195 16.46 -19.29 14.86
N MET A 196 15.49 -18.47 14.46
CA MET A 196 15.36 -17.11 14.95
C MET A 196 14.51 -17.06 16.21
N ASP A 197 15.13 -16.63 17.31
CA ASP A 197 14.41 -16.41 18.56
C ASP A 197 13.48 -15.18 18.45
N LEU A 198 12.17 -15.44 18.55
CA LEU A 198 11.11 -14.43 18.51
C LEU A 198 10.91 -13.72 19.87
N THR A 199 11.52 -14.22 20.95
CA THR A 199 11.30 -13.73 22.32
C THR A 199 12.23 -12.59 22.71
N LEU A 200 13.44 -12.50 22.11
CA LEU A 200 14.46 -11.50 22.43
C LEU A 200 14.54 -10.37 21.40
N ASP A 201 14.07 -9.19 21.83
CA ASP A 201 14.23 -7.87 21.20
C ASP A 201 14.25 -7.85 19.66
N SER A 202 13.30 -8.58 19.06
CA SER A 202 13.38 -8.96 17.65
C SER A 202 13.62 -7.73 16.78
N ALA A 203 14.61 -7.85 15.89
CA ALA A 203 14.93 -6.81 14.92
C ALA A 203 13.77 -6.53 13.95
N TYR A 204 12.68 -7.28 14.06
CA TYR A 204 11.56 -7.29 13.14
C TYR A 204 10.34 -6.64 13.78
N ARG A 205 9.73 -5.77 13.00
CA ARG A 205 8.56 -5.00 13.37
C ARG A 205 7.45 -5.22 12.36
N PHE A 206 6.24 -5.12 12.84
CA PHE A 206 5.02 -5.29 12.07
C PHE A 206 4.16 -4.04 12.20
N GLN A 207 3.56 -3.64 11.08
CA GLN A 207 2.52 -2.63 11.01
C GLN A 207 1.44 -3.11 10.05
N ALA A 208 0.18 -2.87 10.39
CA ALA A 208 -0.94 -3.13 9.50
C ALA A 208 -1.54 -1.83 8.99
N PHE A 209 -2.12 -1.88 7.78
CA PHE A 209 -2.77 -0.72 7.17
C PHE A 209 -4.26 -0.95 6.95
N VAL A 210 -5.04 0.09 7.21
CA VAL A 210 -6.45 0.17 6.83
C VAL A 210 -6.64 1.17 5.69
N PRO A 211 -7.55 0.88 4.74
CA PRO A 211 -7.74 1.69 3.54
C PRO A 211 -8.55 2.97 3.84
N ALA A 212 -7.98 3.92 4.59
CA ALA A 212 -8.62 5.21 4.91
C ALA A 212 -8.45 6.28 3.80
N ASN A 213 -8.08 5.87 2.59
CA ASN A 213 -7.66 6.77 1.50
C ASN A 213 -8.70 7.81 1.14
N PHE A 214 -9.96 7.50 1.33
CA PHE A 214 -11.05 8.34 0.90
C PHE A 214 -11.45 9.35 1.99
N LEU A 215 -11.24 9.05 3.28
CA LEU A 215 -11.37 10.03 4.39
C LEU A 215 -10.15 10.95 4.49
N LEU A 216 -8.95 10.38 4.34
CA LEU A 216 -7.69 11.05 4.68
C LEU A 216 -6.77 11.29 3.49
N GLY A 217 -7.16 10.87 2.29
CA GLY A 217 -6.27 10.91 1.12
C GLY A 217 -5.11 9.91 1.19
N ARG A 218 -5.06 9.06 2.23
CA ARG A 218 -4.00 8.07 2.48
C ARG A 218 -4.47 6.92 3.38
N ARG A 219 -3.69 5.84 3.39
CA ARG A 219 -3.87 4.71 4.32
C ARG A 219 -3.50 5.14 5.72
N LEU A 220 -4.19 4.55 6.70
CA LEU A 220 -3.90 4.70 8.11
C LEU A 220 -3.17 3.45 8.60
N GLY A 221 -2.06 3.63 9.30
CA GLY A 221 -1.25 2.54 9.83
C GLY A 221 -1.47 2.37 11.34
N THR A 222 -1.44 1.13 11.81
CA THR A 222 -1.39 0.82 13.25
C THR A 222 -0.07 1.29 13.87
N PRO A 223 0.08 1.23 15.21
CA PRO A 223 1.40 1.29 15.85
C PRO A 223 2.33 0.21 15.30
N HIS A 224 3.62 0.35 15.62
CA HIS A 224 4.62 -0.66 15.31
C HIS A 224 4.62 -1.70 16.43
N PHE A 225 4.44 -2.97 16.08
CA PHE A 225 4.50 -4.09 17.01
C PHE A 225 5.77 -4.90 16.78
N VAL A 226 6.28 -5.53 17.85
CA VAL A 226 7.35 -6.52 17.76
C VAL A 226 6.82 -7.73 16.98
N VAL A 227 7.60 -8.29 16.05
CA VAL A 227 7.26 -9.60 15.48
C VAL A 227 7.59 -10.65 16.54
N SER A 228 6.53 -11.12 17.20
CA SER A 228 6.46 -12.14 18.26
C SER A 228 5.02 -12.64 18.27
N GLU A 229 4.72 -13.79 18.88
CA GLU A 229 3.35 -14.30 18.95
C GLU A 229 2.37 -13.28 19.55
N GLU A 230 2.73 -12.72 20.71
CA GLU A 230 1.92 -11.70 21.40
C GLU A 230 1.83 -10.40 20.59
N GLY A 231 2.96 -9.95 20.00
CA GLY A 231 3.00 -8.70 19.23
C GLY A 231 2.21 -8.76 17.93
N LEU A 232 2.21 -9.91 17.24
CA LEU A 232 1.40 -10.16 16.06
C LEU A 232 -0.09 -10.14 16.41
N GLN A 233 -0.48 -10.80 17.51
CA GLN A 233 -1.87 -10.82 17.97
C GLN A 233 -2.36 -9.42 18.36
N LYS A 234 -1.57 -8.66 19.16
CA LYS A 234 -1.87 -7.25 19.50
C LYS A 234 -2.00 -6.38 18.24
N GLY A 235 -1.13 -6.59 17.27
CA GLY A 235 -1.17 -5.88 15.99
C GLY A 235 -2.41 -6.20 15.16
N TYR A 236 -2.86 -7.45 15.19
CA TYR A 236 -4.08 -7.89 14.54
C TYR A 236 -5.34 -7.29 15.17
N GLU A 237 -5.46 -7.32 16.49
CA GLU A 237 -6.57 -6.69 17.22
C GLU A 237 -6.66 -5.19 16.93
N ALA A 238 -5.51 -4.50 16.92
CA ALA A 238 -5.42 -3.09 16.58
C ALA A 238 -5.90 -2.82 15.15
N TRP A 239 -5.46 -3.66 14.20
CA TRP A 239 -5.88 -3.58 12.81
C TRP A 239 -7.36 -3.84 12.63
N GLN A 240 -7.89 -4.91 13.23
CA GLN A 240 -9.32 -5.23 13.21
C GLN A 240 -10.15 -4.09 13.77
N SER A 241 -9.75 -3.52 14.92
CA SER A 241 -10.48 -2.41 15.56
C SER A 241 -10.60 -1.21 14.61
N LEU A 242 -9.49 -0.81 13.99
CA LEU A 242 -9.47 0.26 12.99
C LEU A 242 -10.27 -0.09 11.75
N TYR A 243 -10.12 -1.32 11.25
CA TYR A 243 -10.83 -1.77 10.05
C TYR A 243 -12.33 -1.80 10.27
N CYS A 244 -12.79 -2.30 11.43
CA CYS A 244 -14.20 -2.31 11.81
C CYS A 244 -14.75 -0.91 12.05
N SER A 245 -13.96 0.02 12.62
CA SER A 245 -14.41 1.42 12.75
C SER A 245 -14.63 2.07 11.39
N ILE A 246 -13.77 1.77 10.41
CA ILE A 246 -13.95 2.20 9.02
C ILE A 246 -15.16 1.46 8.44
N HIS A 247 -15.14 0.12 8.40
CA HIS A 247 -16.18 -0.66 7.74
C HIS A 247 -17.59 -0.47 8.32
N SER A 248 -17.77 -0.41 9.64
CA SER A 248 -19.08 -0.18 10.28
C SER A 248 -19.67 1.19 9.92
N ALA A 249 -18.80 2.18 9.70
CA ALA A 249 -19.19 3.48 9.19
C ALA A 249 -19.68 3.44 7.73
N TYR A 250 -19.30 2.43 6.93
CA TYR A 250 -19.74 2.31 5.53
C TYR A 250 -20.86 1.30 5.32
N ALA A 251 -20.87 0.21 6.08
CA ALA A 251 -21.76 -0.93 5.86
C ALA A 251 -23.23 -0.64 6.19
N LEU A 252 -23.51 0.36 7.04
CA LEU A 252 -24.88 0.71 7.42
C LEU A 252 -25.72 1.26 6.25
N GLU A 253 -25.09 1.85 5.23
CA GLU A 253 -25.81 2.44 4.09
C GLU A 253 -25.69 1.60 2.81
N HIS A 254 -24.74 0.66 2.74
CA HIS A 254 -24.52 -0.16 1.55
C HIS A 254 -24.09 -1.58 1.87
N ASP A 255 -24.91 -2.55 1.47
CA ASP A 255 -24.69 -4.00 1.57
C ASP A 255 -23.42 -4.52 0.86
N SER A 256 -22.63 -3.66 0.19
CA SER A 256 -21.40 -4.05 -0.48
C SER A 256 -20.32 -2.95 -0.50
N PHE A 257 -19.64 -2.77 0.63
CA PHE A 257 -18.37 -2.04 0.64
C PHE A 257 -17.27 -2.90 0.02
N CYS A 258 -17.02 -2.73 -1.27
CA CYS A 258 -15.84 -3.29 -1.93
C CYS A 258 -14.71 -2.24 -1.84
N GLY A 259 -13.58 -2.56 -1.21
CA GLY A 259 -12.44 -1.64 -0.97
C GLY A 259 -11.72 -1.10 -2.21
N ARG A 260 -12.36 -1.13 -3.39
CA ARG A 260 -11.87 -0.66 -4.69
C ARG A 260 -12.57 0.60 -5.21
N ARG A 261 -13.48 1.21 -4.45
CA ARG A 261 -14.15 2.43 -4.92
C ARG A 261 -13.16 3.60 -4.95
N ASN A 262 -13.17 4.34 -6.05
CA ASN A 262 -12.34 5.53 -6.23
C ASN A 262 -12.94 6.69 -5.41
N ARG A 263 -12.09 7.60 -4.89
CA ARG A 263 -12.49 8.74 -4.04
C ARG A 263 -13.68 9.54 -4.63
N PHE A 264 -13.75 9.60 -5.96
CA PHE A 264 -14.69 10.45 -6.69
C PHE A 264 -16.01 9.79 -7.03
N THR A 265 -16.11 8.46 -6.99
CA THR A 265 -17.28 7.75 -7.54
C THR A 265 -18.26 7.24 -6.49
N SER A 266 -17.94 7.28 -5.18
CA SER A 266 -18.78 6.58 -4.20
C SER A 266 -18.96 7.20 -2.84
N ILE A 267 -18.43 8.40 -2.57
CA ILE A 267 -18.52 8.99 -1.23
C ILE A 267 -19.13 10.37 -1.26
N ALA A 268 -18.64 11.26 -2.14
CA ALA A 268 -19.26 12.59 -2.31
C ALA A 268 -20.72 12.52 -2.79
N ASN A 269 -21.10 11.44 -3.48
CA ASN A 269 -22.46 11.23 -3.95
C ASN A 269 -23.31 10.40 -2.97
N THR A 270 -22.74 10.00 -1.84
CA THR A 270 -23.25 8.86 -1.07
C THR A 270 -23.41 9.21 0.40
N TYR A 271 -22.49 9.99 0.97
CA TYR A 271 -22.54 10.39 2.37
C TYR A 271 -22.81 11.88 2.51
N SER A 272 -23.65 12.23 3.47
CA SER A 272 -23.80 13.62 3.93
C SER A 272 -22.52 14.11 4.62
N ALA A 273 -22.40 15.43 4.77
CA ALA A 273 -21.28 16.02 5.51
C ALA A 273 -21.24 15.55 6.97
N GLU A 274 -22.41 15.42 7.58
CA GLU A 274 -22.59 14.95 8.95
C GLU A 274 -22.19 13.49 9.10
N GLY A 275 -22.59 12.62 8.16
CA GLY A 275 -22.17 11.22 8.16
C GLY A 275 -20.65 11.09 8.07
N LEU A 276 -20.01 11.82 7.16
CA LEU A 276 -18.53 11.82 7.07
C LEU A 276 -17.85 12.33 8.34
N GLN A 277 -18.45 13.32 9.01
CA GLN A 277 -17.97 13.85 10.28
C GLN A 277 -18.05 12.79 11.39
N GLU A 278 -19.20 12.13 11.55
CA GLU A 278 -19.39 11.10 12.56
C GLU A 278 -18.41 9.93 12.38
N VAL A 279 -18.29 9.47 11.14
CA VAL A 279 -17.36 8.42 10.74
C VAL A 279 -15.91 8.80 11.07
N TRP A 280 -15.54 10.05 10.80
CA TRP A 280 -14.22 10.55 11.17
C TRP A 280 -14.02 10.57 12.70
N GLN A 281 -14.99 11.05 13.48
CA GLN A 281 -14.87 11.07 14.94
C GLN A 281 -14.72 9.66 15.52
N LYS A 282 -15.51 8.70 15.01
CA LYS A 282 -15.39 7.28 15.41
C LYS A 282 -14.01 6.71 15.08
N LEU A 283 -13.50 6.98 13.88
CA LEU A 283 -12.16 6.56 13.49
C LEU A 283 -11.07 7.22 14.35
N ARG A 284 -11.21 8.52 14.64
CA ARG A 284 -10.29 9.27 15.50
C ARG A 284 -10.22 8.68 16.90
N ALA A 285 -11.38 8.44 17.52
CA ALA A 285 -11.48 7.82 18.84
C ALA A 285 -10.84 6.42 18.86
N THR A 286 -11.15 5.58 17.87
CA THR A 286 -10.57 4.23 17.74
C THR A 286 -9.05 4.29 17.54
N TYR A 287 -8.56 5.22 16.72
CA TYR A 287 -7.14 5.43 16.49
C TYR A 287 -6.40 5.86 17.76
N SER A 288 -6.95 6.83 18.48
CA SER A 288 -6.39 7.28 19.76
C SER A 288 -6.37 6.15 20.80
N ALA A 289 -7.43 5.35 20.88
CA ALA A 289 -7.48 4.19 21.77
C ALA A 289 -6.42 3.12 21.42
N VAL A 290 -6.28 2.77 20.14
CA VAL A 290 -5.29 1.78 19.67
C VAL A 290 -3.85 2.24 19.98
N PHE A 291 -3.53 3.51 19.74
CA PHE A 291 -2.19 4.03 20.01
C PHE A 291 -1.92 4.19 21.50
N LYS A 292 -2.93 4.55 22.30
CA LYS A 292 -2.83 4.58 23.77
C LYS A 292 -2.57 3.18 24.34
N LYS A 293 -3.28 2.15 23.86
CA LYS A 293 -3.05 0.73 24.24
C LYS A 293 -1.62 0.28 23.89
N ALA A 294 -1.03 0.84 22.84
CA ALA A 294 0.37 0.60 22.46
C ALA A 294 1.40 1.49 23.19
N GLY A 295 0.98 2.23 24.23
CA GLY A 295 1.87 3.05 25.07
C GLY A 295 2.28 4.40 24.46
N GLN A 296 1.65 4.86 23.38
CA GLN A 296 1.94 6.18 22.81
C GLN A 296 1.25 7.29 23.60
N SER A 297 1.92 8.44 23.76
CA SER A 297 1.35 9.60 24.44
C SER A 297 0.16 10.16 23.66
N GLY A 298 -0.95 10.45 24.34
CA GLY A 298 -2.15 11.04 23.71
C GLY A 298 -1.85 12.33 22.92
N LYS A 299 -1.01 13.21 23.47
CA LYS A 299 -0.59 14.47 22.80
C LYS A 299 0.02 14.23 21.41
N ARG A 300 0.91 13.23 21.30
CA ARG A 300 1.55 12.86 20.02
C ARG A 300 0.54 12.31 19.01
N VAL A 301 -0.39 11.47 19.48
CA VAL A 301 -1.42 10.86 18.63
C VAL A 301 -2.38 11.92 18.10
N GLU A 302 -2.83 12.85 18.95
CA GLU A 302 -3.69 13.97 18.55
C GLU A 302 -2.99 14.94 17.58
N ALA A 303 -1.71 15.23 17.81
CA ALA A 303 -0.92 16.02 16.86
C ALA A 303 -0.82 15.34 15.49
N GLN A 304 -0.64 14.02 15.47
CA GLN A 304 -0.62 13.23 14.23
C GLN A 304 -1.97 13.24 13.52
N LEU A 305 -3.08 13.05 14.25
CA LEU A 305 -4.43 13.11 13.69
C LEU A 305 -4.75 14.49 13.11
N THR A 306 -4.39 15.55 13.84
CA THR A 306 -4.55 16.94 13.38
C THR A 306 -3.74 17.20 12.11
N TRP A 307 -2.50 16.70 12.04
CA TRP A 307 -1.68 16.80 10.84
C TRP A 307 -2.29 16.04 9.65
N LEU A 308 -2.78 14.80 9.88
CA LEU A 308 -3.46 14.01 8.85
C LEU A 308 -4.67 14.75 8.28
N GLN A 309 -5.46 15.36 9.15
CA GLN A 309 -6.64 16.16 8.79
C GLN A 309 -6.25 17.41 7.99
N ARG A 310 -5.25 18.17 8.43
CA ARG A 310 -4.75 19.35 7.70
C ARG A 310 -4.24 19.00 6.29
N CYS A 311 -3.49 17.91 6.16
CA CYS A 311 -3.00 17.44 4.87
C CYS A 311 -4.13 17.06 3.91
N PHE A 312 -5.27 16.58 4.43
CA PHE A 312 -6.43 16.29 3.61
C PHE A 312 -7.11 17.58 3.12
N SER A 313 -7.38 18.54 4.02
CA SER A 313 -8.04 19.81 3.68
C SER A 313 -7.29 20.60 2.60
N MET A 314 -5.95 20.71 2.70
CA MET A 314 -5.14 21.42 1.69
C MET A 314 -5.22 20.77 0.31
N ARG A 315 -5.28 19.43 0.24
CA ARG A 315 -5.37 18.71 -1.05
C ARG A 315 -6.71 18.90 -1.73
N SER A 316 -7.77 19.13 -0.97
CA SER A 316 -9.11 19.40 -1.52
C SER A 316 -9.23 20.80 -2.09
N GLN A 317 -8.48 21.79 -1.56
CA GLN A 317 -8.52 23.18 -2.03
C GLN A 317 -7.66 23.45 -3.28
N MET A 318 -6.64 22.63 -3.57
CA MET A 318 -5.66 22.88 -4.65
C MET A 318 -6.01 22.27 -6.03
N GLN A 319 -7.28 22.00 -6.34
CA GLN A 319 -7.69 21.53 -7.67
C GLN A 319 -8.28 22.68 -8.52
N PRO A 320 -7.48 23.31 -9.42
CA PRO A 320 -7.99 24.32 -10.33
C PRO A 320 -8.71 23.63 -11.50
N GLY A 321 -9.98 23.98 -11.73
CA GLY A 321 -10.74 23.53 -12.90
C GLY A 321 -11.99 22.70 -12.62
N GLY A 322 -12.30 22.38 -11.36
CA GLY A 322 -13.63 21.91 -11.02
C GLY A 322 -14.59 23.10 -11.01
N ARG A 323 -15.67 23.04 -11.81
CA ARG A 323 -16.92 23.75 -11.46
C ARG A 323 -17.10 23.62 -9.95
N ALA A 324 -17.53 24.68 -9.28
CA ALA A 324 -17.83 24.67 -7.85
C ALA A 324 -18.74 23.47 -7.49
N GLN A 325 -18.14 22.30 -7.28
CA GLN A 325 -18.70 21.25 -6.47
C GLN A 325 -18.68 21.87 -5.09
N ALA A 326 -19.87 22.11 -4.56
CA ALA A 326 -20.09 22.64 -3.22
C ALA A 326 -18.94 22.21 -2.32
N GLY A 327 -18.20 23.21 -1.81
CA GLY A 327 -17.00 22.98 -1.03
C GLY A 327 -17.31 22.07 0.15
N PHE A 328 -17.09 20.77 -0.01
CA PHE A 328 -16.91 19.84 1.11
C PHE A 328 -15.50 20.06 1.67
N VAL A 329 -15.24 21.29 2.08
CA VAL A 329 -14.39 21.50 3.24
C VAL A 329 -15.30 21.03 4.36
N ILE A 330 -15.03 19.85 4.92
CA ILE A 330 -15.59 19.54 6.23
C ILE A 330 -15.06 20.67 7.12
N ASN A 331 -15.92 21.67 7.39
CA ASN A 331 -15.60 22.77 8.28
C ASN A 331 -15.60 22.16 9.67
N PHE A 332 -14.46 21.59 10.04
CA PHE A 332 -14.20 21.12 11.38
C PHE A 332 -14.03 22.37 12.25
N CYS A 333 -15.14 22.97 12.67
CA CYS A 333 -15.13 23.99 13.69
C CYS A 333 -14.48 23.39 14.94
N THR A 334 -13.38 23.98 15.38
CA THR A 334 -12.77 23.72 16.67
C THR A 334 -13.69 24.32 17.73
N SER A 335 -14.45 23.47 18.43
CA SER A 335 -15.12 23.83 19.68
C SER A 335 -14.14 23.73 20.84
#